data_AF-A0A356SZT2-F1
#
_entry.id   AF-A0A356SZT2-F1
#
_cell.length_a   1.000
_cell.length_b   1.000
_cell.length_c   1.000
_cell.angle_alpha   90.00
_cell.angle_beta   90.00
_cell.angle_gamma   90.00
#
_symmetry.space_group_name_H-M   'P 1'
#
loop_
_entity.id
_entity.type
_entity.pdbx_description
1 polymer ?
#
loop_
_entity_poly.entity_id
_entity_poly.type
_entity_poly.pdbx_seq_one_letter_code
_entity_poly.pdbx_strand_id
1 'polypeptide(L)'
;MRRLWLAALVLALAGCGPGASPPPERRHPPEPVSTGAEADPLSDIAGRPPTPREQEAIATLLRVAERTRNLTFDRPVPFRIQDRDVITQFVRDQIDAEELERARVFYVAIGLLDPALDIHDLLIRVLGEQIVGYYDPERSLMVIREDVAEQLRPGQGSRQLGEAEMVIVHELVHALQDQRLGLGARYEEERTIDGENAFASIVEGDATLAMIGHMASRMGQPLSALTRNAAMLRMLIRQNPDAIQGQEIEQAPPIVRLPLMSRYLDGMILCATLHGQQGWRGVDGLHARPPVTTEQVLHPERYLARELPDEVTLPALDDLAAAGLTPHEEDSLGELETSIYLGQGLADAERDESAAEGWGGDRIRVYRREDGSTAVVWWTTWDDEGEAREAELAARRVADASPADR
;
A
#
# COMPACT_ATOMS: atom_id res chain seq x y z
N MET A 1 -12.48 -6.44 -18.31
CA MET A 1 -11.58 -5.31 -18.58
C MET A 1 -10.94 -5.03 -17.25
N ARG A 2 -9.75 -5.58 -17.01
CA ARG A 2 -9.05 -5.48 -15.72
C ARG A 2 -8.41 -4.08 -15.67
N ARG A 3 -9.00 -3.17 -14.88
CA ARG A 3 -8.49 -1.81 -14.61
C ARG A 3 -7.54 -1.92 -13.41
N LEU A 4 -6.24 -1.82 -13.62
CA LEU A 4 -5.40 -0.62 -13.45
C LEU A 4 -5.24 -0.11 -12.03
N TRP A 5 -4.18 -0.53 -11.32
CA TRP A 5 -3.51 0.22 -10.25
C TRP A 5 -1.99 -0.03 -10.17
N LEU A 6 -1.22 1.06 -10.39
CA LEU A 6 0.15 1.25 -9.87
C LEU A 6 0.21 1.26 -8.32
N ALA A 7 -0.92 1.14 -7.63
CA ALA A 7 -0.97 0.97 -6.18
C ALA A 7 -0.61 -0.46 -5.71
N ALA A 8 -0.65 -1.46 -6.58
CA ALA A 8 -0.40 -2.85 -6.19
C ALA A 8 1.06 -3.14 -5.82
N LEU A 9 2.03 -2.28 -6.15
CA LEU A 9 3.43 -2.72 -6.17
C LEU A 9 4.22 -2.66 -4.86
N VAL A 10 3.59 -2.39 -3.71
CA VAL A 10 4.26 -2.70 -2.43
C VAL A 10 3.46 -3.61 -1.53
N LEU A 11 2.13 -3.71 -1.66
CA LEU A 11 1.34 -4.28 -0.55
C LEU A 11 0.32 -5.32 -0.97
N ALA A 12 0.55 -5.93 -2.12
CA ALA A 12 -0.06 -7.19 -2.53
C ALA A 12 0.87 -7.93 -3.49
N LEU A 13 1.85 -8.64 -2.94
CA LEU A 13 2.60 -9.64 -3.71
C LEU A 13 1.73 -10.88 -3.93
N ALA A 14 0.67 -10.76 -4.72
CA ALA A 14 -0.11 -11.85 -5.28
C ALA A 14 -1.18 -11.29 -6.22
N GLY A 15 -1.23 -11.76 -7.46
CA GLY A 15 -2.14 -11.18 -8.45
C GLY A 15 -2.04 -11.64 -9.91
N CYS A 16 -1.97 -12.96 -10.16
CA CYS A 16 -2.36 -13.68 -11.40
C CYS A 16 -1.39 -13.81 -12.62
N GLY A 17 -1.11 -15.08 -12.96
CA GLY A 17 -0.98 -15.61 -14.32
C GLY A 17 -1.62 -17.03 -14.42
N PRO A 18 -2.26 -17.45 -15.53
CA PRO A 18 -3.07 -18.68 -15.55
C PRO A 18 -2.19 -19.93 -15.76
N GLY A 19 -2.00 -20.72 -14.72
CA GLY A 19 -1.36 -22.04 -14.77
C GLY A 19 -2.35 -23.18 -14.54
N ALA A 20 -2.54 -24.03 -15.55
CA ALA A 20 -3.47 -25.15 -15.54
C ALA A 20 -3.26 -26.15 -14.37
N SER A 21 -4.34 -26.62 -13.76
CA SER A 21 -4.31 -27.68 -12.74
C SER A 21 -3.79 -29.01 -13.30
N PRO A 22 -2.88 -29.73 -12.62
CA PRO A 22 -2.57 -31.11 -12.97
C PRO A 22 -3.70 -32.05 -12.50
N PRO A 23 -3.93 -33.19 -13.19
CA PRO A 23 -4.98 -34.14 -12.84
C PRO A 23 -4.66 -34.90 -11.54
N PRO A 24 -5.68 -35.45 -10.85
CA PRO A 24 -5.48 -36.16 -9.59
C PRO A 24 -4.67 -37.45 -9.80
N GLU A 25 -3.52 -37.56 -9.15
CA GLU A 25 -2.67 -38.74 -9.15
C GLU A 25 -3.32 -39.91 -8.39
N ARG A 26 -3.21 -41.11 -8.97
CA ARG A 26 -3.69 -42.35 -8.38
C ARG A 26 -2.75 -42.78 -7.27
N ARG A 27 -3.30 -43.13 -6.10
CA ARG A 27 -2.54 -43.64 -4.95
C ARG A 27 -1.83 -44.96 -5.29
N HIS A 28 -0.52 -44.99 -5.12
CA HIS A 28 0.28 -46.22 -5.01
C HIS A 28 0.69 -46.49 -3.55
N PRO A 29 0.97 -47.75 -3.16
CA PRO A 29 1.28 -48.14 -1.78
C PRO A 29 2.69 -47.69 -1.37
N PRO A 30 2.98 -47.59 -0.05
CA PRO A 30 4.24 -47.01 0.43
C PRO A 30 5.41 -47.98 0.27
N GLU A 31 6.51 -47.49 -0.29
CA GLU A 31 7.84 -48.11 -0.20
C GLU A 31 8.62 -47.59 1.03
N PRO A 32 9.59 -48.37 1.54
CA PRO A 32 10.15 -48.18 2.87
C PRO A 32 11.08 -46.96 3.00
N VAL A 33 10.99 -46.32 4.15
CA VAL A 33 11.68 -45.09 4.56
C VAL A 33 13.20 -45.28 4.58
N SER A 34 13.89 -44.54 3.71
CA SER A 34 15.30 -44.20 3.85
C SER A 34 15.40 -42.93 4.69
N THR A 35 16.21 -42.95 5.75
CA THR A 35 16.55 -41.79 6.59
C THR A 35 17.45 -40.82 5.80
N GLY A 36 16.85 -40.08 4.86
CA GLY A 36 17.45 -38.89 4.25
C GLY A 36 17.08 -37.66 5.08
N ALA A 37 17.98 -36.69 5.17
CA ALA A 37 17.61 -35.34 5.60
C ALA A 37 16.35 -34.92 4.83
N GLU A 38 15.30 -34.50 5.53
CA GLU A 38 14.07 -34.02 4.90
C GLU A 38 14.47 -32.99 3.82
N ALA A 39 14.12 -33.30 2.57
CA ALA A 39 14.32 -32.37 1.49
C ALA A 39 13.55 -31.08 1.82
N ASP A 40 14.24 -29.95 1.71
CA ASP A 40 13.67 -28.64 1.99
C ASP A 40 12.43 -28.43 1.10
N PRO A 41 11.22 -28.28 1.68
CA PRO A 41 9.98 -28.16 0.92
C PRO A 41 9.91 -26.88 0.07
N LEU A 42 10.84 -25.94 0.29
CA LEU A 42 10.95 -24.69 -0.46
C LEU A 42 12.16 -24.66 -1.40
N SER A 43 12.75 -25.82 -1.73
CA SER A 43 14.00 -25.92 -2.50
C SER A 43 14.00 -25.24 -3.88
N ASP A 44 12.82 -24.95 -4.43
CA ASP A 44 12.57 -24.21 -5.68
C ASP A 44 12.52 -22.69 -5.48
N ILE A 45 12.43 -22.22 -4.24
CA ILE A 45 12.40 -20.79 -3.90
C ILE A 45 13.81 -20.29 -3.63
N ALA A 46 14.18 -19.20 -4.32
CA ALA A 46 15.47 -18.54 -4.17
C ALA A 46 15.73 -18.08 -2.72
N GLY A 47 17.01 -17.99 -2.38
CA GLY A 47 17.47 -17.66 -1.03
C GLY A 47 17.87 -18.88 -0.21
N ARG A 48 18.45 -18.62 0.97
CA ARG A 48 18.88 -19.68 1.89
C ARG A 48 17.80 -19.97 2.94
N PRO A 49 17.77 -21.18 3.51
CA PRO A 49 17.04 -21.39 4.74
C PRO A 49 17.61 -20.53 5.87
N PRO A 50 16.78 -20.17 6.85
CA PRO A 50 17.24 -19.58 8.10
C PRO A 50 18.23 -20.48 8.83
N THR A 51 19.14 -19.87 9.56
CA THR A 51 19.95 -20.58 10.56
C THR A 51 19.06 -20.97 11.77
N PRO A 52 19.44 -21.98 12.57
CA PRO A 52 18.69 -22.35 13.77
C PRO A 52 18.43 -21.19 14.75
N ARG A 53 19.34 -20.21 14.79
CA ARG A 53 19.21 -19.02 15.64
C ARG A 53 18.20 -18.01 15.09
N GLU A 54 18.26 -17.74 13.78
CA GLU A 54 17.25 -16.89 13.10
C GLU A 54 15.87 -17.51 13.27
N GLN A 55 15.76 -18.84 13.16
CA GLN A 55 14.53 -19.59 13.39
C GLN A 55 14.00 -19.45 14.83
N GLU A 56 14.86 -19.49 15.86
CA GLU A 56 14.45 -19.27 17.25
C GLU A 56 13.99 -17.82 17.52
N ALA A 57 14.68 -16.84 16.93
CA ALA A 57 14.30 -15.43 17.02
C ALA A 57 12.93 -15.18 16.37
N ILE A 58 12.74 -15.68 15.14
CA ILE A 58 11.46 -15.59 14.42
C ILE A 58 10.35 -16.32 15.18
N ALA A 59 10.60 -17.49 15.76
CA ALA A 59 9.63 -18.17 16.62
C ALA A 59 9.21 -17.34 17.85
N THR A 60 10.12 -16.51 18.38
CA THR A 60 9.79 -15.56 19.45
C THR A 60 8.95 -14.41 18.92
N LEU A 61 9.28 -13.87 17.75
CA LEU A 61 8.55 -12.78 17.11
C LEU A 61 7.16 -13.18 16.62
N LEU A 62 6.97 -14.44 16.19
CA LEU A 62 5.65 -15.02 15.94
C LEU A 62 4.74 -14.86 17.16
N ARG A 63 5.21 -15.29 18.34
CA ARG A 63 4.43 -15.13 19.58
C ARG A 63 4.25 -13.67 19.98
N VAL A 64 5.18 -12.78 19.60
CA VAL A 64 5.03 -11.33 19.81
C VAL A 64 3.91 -10.80 18.93
N ALA A 65 3.93 -11.09 17.62
CA ALA A 65 2.90 -10.66 16.68
C ALA A 65 1.52 -11.14 17.13
N GLU A 66 1.39 -12.41 17.54
CA GLU A 66 0.13 -12.97 18.06
C GLU A 66 -0.39 -12.18 19.28
N ARG A 67 0.47 -11.94 20.28
CA ARG A 67 0.09 -11.19 21.49
C ARG A 67 -0.21 -9.73 21.19
N THR A 68 0.59 -9.10 20.35
CA THR A 68 0.46 -7.68 20.02
C THR A 68 -0.83 -7.44 19.26
N ARG A 69 -1.14 -8.27 18.26
CA ARG A 69 -2.30 -8.12 17.38
C ARG A 69 -3.57 -8.80 17.90
N ASN A 70 -3.45 -9.59 18.96
CA ASN A 70 -4.53 -10.39 19.56
C ASN A 70 -5.19 -11.36 18.54
N LEU A 71 -4.36 -11.96 17.70
CA LEU A 71 -4.70 -13.02 16.76
C LEU A 71 -3.72 -14.18 16.94
N THR A 72 -4.04 -15.36 16.42
CA THR A 72 -3.14 -16.53 16.46
C THR A 72 -2.89 -17.03 15.06
N PHE A 73 -1.72 -17.57 14.74
CA PHE A 73 -1.54 -18.25 13.44
C PHE A 73 -2.36 -19.55 13.39
N ASP A 74 -2.94 -19.90 12.25
CA ASP A 74 -3.58 -21.23 12.04
C ASP A 74 -2.69 -22.20 11.27
N ARG A 75 -1.80 -21.68 10.42
CA ARG A 75 -0.83 -22.43 9.66
C ARG A 75 0.59 -21.89 9.90
N PRO A 76 1.63 -22.74 9.77
CA PRO A 76 3.02 -22.28 9.84
C PRO A 76 3.28 -21.19 8.81
N VAL A 77 4.08 -20.20 9.18
CA VAL A 77 4.62 -19.18 8.28
C VAL A 77 6.07 -19.59 7.97
N PRO A 78 6.33 -20.33 6.88
CA PRO A 78 7.68 -20.65 6.47
C PRO A 78 8.43 -19.37 6.03
N PHE A 79 9.77 -19.45 6.03
CA PHE A 79 10.60 -18.27 5.78
C PHE A 79 11.85 -18.57 4.96
N ARG A 80 12.24 -17.58 4.14
CA ARG A 80 13.47 -17.56 3.35
C ARG A 80 14.27 -16.28 3.61
N ILE A 81 15.59 -16.42 3.61
CA ILE A 81 16.49 -15.26 3.65
C ILE A 81 17.01 -15.01 2.23
N GLN A 82 16.76 -13.82 1.71
CA GLN A 82 17.14 -13.42 0.35
C GLN A 82 18.03 -12.17 0.38
N ASP A 83 18.92 -12.05 -0.61
CA ASP A 83 19.67 -10.82 -0.80
C ASP A 83 18.82 -9.77 -1.54
N ARG A 84 19.36 -8.55 -1.65
CA ARG A 84 18.71 -7.43 -2.32
C ARG A 84 18.43 -7.70 -3.80
N ASP A 85 19.31 -8.42 -4.49
CA ASP A 85 19.20 -8.63 -5.94
C ASP A 85 18.02 -9.56 -6.25
N VAL A 86 17.86 -10.63 -5.47
CA VAL A 86 16.71 -11.54 -5.59
C VAL A 86 15.40 -10.81 -5.31
N ILE A 87 15.35 -9.98 -4.26
CA ILE A 87 14.16 -9.18 -3.93
C ILE A 87 13.85 -8.18 -5.06
N THR A 88 14.87 -7.50 -5.59
CA THR A 88 14.71 -6.52 -6.68
C THR A 88 14.20 -7.21 -7.96
N GLN A 89 14.70 -8.40 -8.27
CA GLN A 89 14.21 -9.18 -9.40
C GLN A 89 12.76 -9.60 -9.21
N PHE A 90 12.41 -10.03 -8.00
CA PHE A 90 11.04 -10.38 -7.67
C PHE A 90 10.09 -9.17 -7.80
N VAL A 91 10.48 -7.98 -7.32
CA VAL A 91 9.73 -6.74 -7.54
C VAL A 91 9.54 -6.48 -9.04
N ARG A 92 10.61 -6.60 -9.83
CA ARG A 92 10.55 -6.42 -11.29
C ARG A 92 9.56 -7.38 -11.95
N ASP A 93 9.53 -8.64 -11.51
CA ASP A 93 8.66 -9.68 -12.07
C ASP A 93 7.17 -9.46 -11.73
N GLN A 94 6.88 -8.66 -10.70
CA GLN A 94 5.52 -8.32 -10.27
C GLN A 94 4.98 -7.05 -10.95
N ILE A 95 5.82 -6.30 -11.67
CA ILE A 95 5.37 -5.12 -12.44
C ILE A 95 4.70 -5.59 -13.72
N ASP A 96 3.38 -5.40 -13.80
CA ASP A 96 2.66 -5.51 -15.07
C ASP A 96 2.98 -4.30 -15.95
N ALA A 97 3.68 -4.54 -17.06
CA ALA A 97 4.13 -3.50 -17.96
C ALA A 97 3.00 -2.80 -18.71
N GLU A 98 1.89 -3.49 -19.00
CA GLU A 98 0.75 -2.90 -19.70
C GLU A 98 0.02 -1.95 -18.75
N GLU A 99 -0.19 -2.38 -17.52
CA GLU A 99 -0.80 -1.60 -16.44
C GLU A 99 0.02 -0.37 -16.08
N LEU A 100 1.33 -0.53 -15.93
CA LEU A 100 2.25 0.58 -15.69
C LEU A 100 2.16 1.64 -16.79
N GLU A 101 2.05 1.22 -18.06
CA GLU A 101 1.96 2.15 -19.19
C GLU A 101 0.63 2.92 -19.20
N ARG A 102 -0.52 2.28 -18.94
CA ARG A 102 -1.80 3.03 -18.96
C ARG A 102 -1.85 4.04 -17.82
N ALA A 103 -1.36 3.70 -16.64
CA ALA A 103 -1.27 4.64 -15.53
C ALA A 103 -0.22 5.73 -15.76
N ARG A 104 0.91 5.44 -16.42
CA ARG A 104 1.86 6.47 -16.88
C ARG A 104 1.15 7.46 -17.81
N VAL A 105 0.42 6.99 -18.82
CA VAL A 105 -0.35 7.86 -19.73
C VAL A 105 -1.37 8.69 -18.96
N PHE A 106 -2.05 8.09 -17.99
CA PHE A 106 -3.03 8.76 -17.15
C PHE A 106 -2.42 9.91 -16.33
N TYR A 107 -1.36 9.63 -15.55
CA TYR A 107 -0.73 10.63 -14.69
C TYR A 107 0.03 11.71 -15.47
N VAL A 108 0.59 11.36 -16.64
CA VAL A 108 1.15 12.35 -17.57
C VAL A 108 0.06 13.28 -18.12
N ALA A 109 -1.13 12.74 -18.44
CA ALA A 109 -2.22 13.55 -19.01
C ALA A 109 -2.77 14.61 -18.04
N ILE A 110 -2.68 14.37 -16.73
CA ILE A 110 -3.07 15.34 -15.69
C ILE A 110 -1.89 16.15 -15.12
N GLY A 111 -0.69 15.96 -15.66
CA GLY A 111 0.51 16.72 -15.31
C GLY A 111 1.21 16.26 -14.02
N LEU A 112 0.76 15.17 -13.39
CA LEU A 112 1.34 14.67 -12.14
C LEU A 112 2.63 13.85 -12.34
N LEU A 113 2.96 13.50 -13.58
CA LEU A 113 4.16 12.76 -13.92
C LEU A 113 4.85 13.39 -15.14
N ASP A 114 6.17 13.55 -15.06
CA ASP A 114 6.99 13.99 -16.19
C ASP A 114 6.98 12.90 -17.30
N PRO A 115 6.61 13.23 -18.56
CA PRO A 115 6.64 12.27 -19.66
C PRO A 115 8.03 11.70 -19.96
N ALA A 116 9.11 12.35 -19.56
CA ALA A 116 10.48 11.88 -19.71
C ALA A 116 10.96 10.94 -18.59
N LEU A 117 10.19 10.83 -17.50
CA LEU A 117 10.53 9.97 -16.37
C LEU A 117 10.35 8.49 -16.74
N ASP A 118 11.40 7.71 -16.50
CA ASP A 118 11.31 6.26 -16.53
C ASP A 118 10.62 5.77 -15.24
N ILE A 119 9.29 5.68 -15.30
CA ILE A 119 8.48 5.25 -14.15
C ILE A 119 8.76 3.80 -13.76
N HIS A 120 9.13 2.93 -14.71
CA HIS A 120 9.43 1.53 -14.43
C HIS A 120 10.67 1.41 -13.55
N ASP A 121 11.77 2.05 -13.97
CA ASP A 121 13.01 2.02 -13.22
C ASP A 121 12.92 2.82 -11.91
N LEU A 122 12.11 3.89 -11.87
CA LEU A 122 11.81 4.60 -10.62
C LEU A 122 11.14 3.66 -9.61
N LEU A 123 10.07 2.95 -10.00
CA LEU A 123 9.38 2.03 -9.10
C LEU A 123 10.33 0.95 -8.61
N ILE A 124 11.12 0.32 -9.47
CA ILE A 124 12.05 -0.73 -9.03
C ILE A 124 13.02 -0.20 -7.95
N ARG A 125 13.53 1.02 -8.10
CA ARG A 125 14.42 1.64 -7.11
C ARG A 125 13.71 1.96 -5.79
N VAL A 126 12.56 2.64 -5.85
CA VAL A 126 11.79 3.01 -4.65
C VAL A 126 11.40 1.75 -3.89
N LEU A 127 10.83 0.75 -4.55
CA LEU A 127 10.26 -0.40 -3.89
C LEU A 127 11.34 -1.40 -3.46
N GLY A 128 12.39 -1.57 -4.27
CA GLY A 128 13.57 -2.35 -3.87
C GLY A 128 14.36 -1.74 -2.71
N GLU A 129 14.31 -0.41 -2.51
CA GLU A 129 14.87 0.23 -1.31
C GLU A 129 14.05 -0.09 -0.06
N GLN A 130 12.72 0.10 -0.18
CA GLN A 130 11.77 0.00 0.93
C GLN A 130 11.52 -1.45 1.38
N ILE A 131 11.62 -2.44 0.47
CA ILE A 131 11.42 -3.85 0.81
C ILE A 131 12.64 -4.40 1.55
N VAL A 132 12.49 -4.43 2.88
CA VAL A 132 13.43 -4.99 3.86
C VAL A 132 12.99 -6.40 4.31
N GLY A 133 11.72 -6.74 4.07
CA GLY A 133 11.07 -8.03 4.21
C GLY A 133 9.71 -7.96 3.50
N TYR A 134 9.11 -9.10 3.19
CA TYR A 134 7.75 -9.16 2.68
C TYR A 134 7.07 -10.49 3.02
N TYR A 135 5.74 -10.50 3.08
CA TYR A 135 4.92 -11.72 3.07
C TYR A 135 4.29 -11.94 1.69
N ASP A 136 4.50 -13.13 1.12
CA ASP A 136 3.88 -13.63 -0.10
C ASP A 136 2.65 -14.48 0.28
N PRO A 137 1.41 -13.96 0.14
CA PRO A 137 0.19 -14.71 0.41
C PRO A 137 -0.05 -15.89 -0.54
N GLU A 138 0.39 -15.82 -1.80
CA GLU A 138 0.24 -16.92 -2.78
C GLU A 138 1.00 -18.17 -2.33
N ARG A 139 2.22 -17.99 -1.82
CA ARG A 139 3.07 -19.08 -1.31
C ARG A 139 2.95 -19.28 0.19
N SER A 140 2.21 -18.41 0.88
CA SER A 140 2.20 -18.30 2.35
C SER A 140 3.62 -18.24 2.93
N LEU A 141 4.51 -17.49 2.29
CA LEU A 141 5.94 -17.44 2.58
C LEU A 141 6.34 -16.06 3.09
N MET A 142 7.12 -16.02 4.17
CA MET A 142 7.80 -14.80 4.58
C MET A 142 9.21 -14.74 4.01
N VAL A 143 9.59 -13.61 3.44
CA VAL A 143 10.95 -13.32 2.98
C VAL A 143 11.54 -12.22 3.84
N ILE A 144 12.75 -12.43 4.33
CA ILE A 144 13.51 -11.45 5.10
C ILE A 144 14.80 -11.16 4.35
N ARG A 145 15.15 -9.87 4.20
CA ARG A 145 16.41 -9.49 3.56
C ARG A 145 17.59 -9.89 4.43
N GLU A 146 18.69 -10.30 3.80
CA GLU A 146 19.87 -10.84 4.50
C GLU A 146 20.38 -9.87 5.58
N ASP A 147 20.53 -8.58 5.27
CA ASP A 147 20.99 -7.56 6.22
C ASP A 147 20.09 -7.42 7.47
N VAL A 148 18.77 -7.55 7.31
CA VAL A 148 17.82 -7.59 8.44
C VAL A 148 17.99 -8.88 9.25
N ALA A 149 18.18 -10.03 8.58
CA ALA A 149 18.42 -11.30 9.26
C ALA A 149 19.74 -11.29 10.04
N GLU A 150 20.78 -10.60 9.55
CA GLU A 150 22.05 -10.44 10.26
C GLU A 150 21.91 -9.62 11.56
N GLN A 151 20.97 -8.68 11.61
CA GLN A 151 20.70 -7.85 12.79
C GLN A 151 20.04 -8.65 13.94
N LEU A 152 19.41 -9.80 13.64
CA LEU A 152 18.91 -10.73 14.66
C LEU A 152 20.02 -11.45 15.43
N ARG A 153 21.29 -11.29 15.03
CA ARG A 153 22.43 -11.96 15.68
C ARG A 153 22.80 -11.29 17.01
N PRO A 154 23.07 -12.07 18.08
CA PRO A 154 23.50 -11.52 19.37
C PRO A 154 24.80 -10.71 19.24
N GLY A 155 24.87 -9.57 19.94
CA GLY A 155 26.05 -8.69 19.96
C GLY A 155 25.96 -7.46 19.07
N GLN A 156 24.89 -7.34 18.27
CA GLN A 156 24.49 -6.09 17.63
C GLN A 156 23.88 -5.13 18.67
N GLY A 157 23.98 -3.81 18.44
CA GLY A 157 23.45 -2.80 19.35
C GLY A 157 21.95 -2.96 19.59
N SER A 158 21.46 -2.60 20.78
CA SER A 158 20.04 -2.73 21.15
C SER A 158 19.09 -1.98 20.23
N ARG A 159 19.59 -0.97 19.51
CA ARG A 159 18.83 -0.19 18.54
C ARG A 159 18.59 -0.97 17.25
N GLN A 160 19.64 -1.51 16.63
CA GLN A 160 19.56 -2.26 15.37
C GLN A 160 18.71 -3.52 15.52
N LEU A 161 18.84 -4.22 16.66
CA LEU A 161 17.97 -5.36 16.96
C LEU A 161 16.49 -4.94 17.01
N GLY A 162 16.19 -3.77 17.57
CA GLY A 162 14.82 -3.24 17.60
C GLY A 162 14.27 -2.92 16.21
N GLU A 163 15.09 -2.39 15.30
CA GLU A 163 14.71 -2.09 13.91
C GLU A 163 14.33 -3.38 13.14
N ALA A 164 15.14 -4.44 13.25
CA ALA A 164 14.82 -5.72 12.64
C ALA A 164 13.57 -6.39 13.23
N GLU A 165 13.40 -6.35 14.56
CA GLU A 165 12.20 -6.89 15.22
C GLU A 165 10.93 -6.17 14.77
N MET A 166 10.98 -4.85 14.57
CA MET A 166 9.85 -4.04 14.08
C MET A 166 9.40 -4.47 12.68
N VAL A 167 10.34 -4.57 11.74
CA VAL A 167 10.08 -5.03 10.37
C VAL A 167 9.46 -6.42 10.37
N ILE A 168 10.04 -7.37 11.13
CA ILE A 168 9.54 -8.73 11.15
C ILE A 168 8.14 -8.81 11.78
N VAL A 169 7.85 -8.02 12.82
CA VAL A 169 6.50 -7.96 13.39
C VAL A 169 5.49 -7.40 12.38
N HIS A 170 5.85 -6.39 11.60
CA HIS A 170 5.02 -5.85 10.51
C HIS A 170 4.64 -6.96 9.53
N GLU A 171 5.63 -7.66 8.98
CA GLU A 171 5.41 -8.74 8.01
C GLU A 171 4.62 -9.92 8.58
N LEU A 172 4.86 -10.27 9.85
CA LEU A 172 4.09 -11.30 10.54
C LEU A 172 2.62 -10.91 10.71
N VAL A 173 2.29 -9.61 10.77
CA VAL A 173 0.89 -9.16 10.78
C VAL A 173 0.25 -9.35 9.41
N HIS A 174 0.96 -9.15 8.29
CA HIS A 174 0.42 -9.52 6.98
C HIS A 174 0.07 -11.01 6.90
N ALA A 175 0.91 -11.88 7.43
CA ALA A 175 0.59 -13.30 7.54
C ALA A 175 -0.66 -13.57 8.43
N LEU A 176 -0.87 -12.81 9.51
CA LEU A 176 -2.09 -12.90 10.32
C LEU A 176 -3.33 -12.39 9.58
N GLN A 177 -3.21 -11.30 8.82
CA GLN A 177 -4.29 -10.73 8.01
C GLN A 177 -4.74 -11.72 6.93
N ASP A 178 -3.80 -12.35 6.25
CA ASP A 178 -4.07 -13.42 5.27
C ASP A 178 -4.77 -14.62 5.92
N GLN A 179 -4.24 -15.14 7.03
CA GLN A 179 -4.80 -16.32 7.69
C GLN A 179 -6.15 -16.06 8.37
N ARG A 180 -6.37 -14.88 8.94
CA ARG A 180 -7.50 -14.63 9.85
C ARG A 180 -8.52 -13.63 9.35
N LEU A 181 -8.12 -12.70 8.49
CA LEU A 181 -8.94 -11.57 8.06
C LEU A 181 -9.35 -11.66 6.59
N GLY A 182 -8.96 -12.73 5.89
CA GLY A 182 -9.41 -13.03 4.54
C GLY A 182 -8.79 -12.13 3.47
N LEU A 183 -7.57 -11.66 3.71
CA LEU A 183 -6.87 -10.70 2.86
C LEU A 183 -6.74 -11.17 1.40
N GLY A 184 -6.41 -12.44 1.16
CA GLY A 184 -6.24 -12.98 -0.20
C GLY A 184 -7.45 -12.75 -1.12
N ALA A 185 -8.69 -13.00 -0.63
CA ALA A 185 -9.89 -12.80 -1.44
C ALA A 185 -10.18 -11.31 -1.74
N ARG A 186 -9.66 -10.39 -0.91
CA ARG A 186 -9.86 -8.95 -1.08
C ARG A 186 -8.93 -8.37 -2.13
N TYR A 187 -7.75 -8.95 -2.36
CA TYR A 187 -6.84 -8.51 -3.42
C TYR A 187 -7.39 -8.78 -4.82
N GLU A 188 -8.31 -9.74 -4.96
CA GLU A 188 -8.94 -10.06 -6.24
C GLU A 188 -10.12 -9.13 -6.59
N GLU A 189 -10.56 -8.27 -5.66
CA GLU A 189 -11.66 -7.33 -5.90
C GLU A 189 -11.18 -6.15 -6.78
N GLU A 190 -11.86 -5.89 -7.89
CA GLU A 190 -11.59 -4.70 -8.72
C GLU A 190 -12.02 -3.42 -7.98
N ARG A 191 -11.11 -2.43 -7.91
CA ARG A 191 -11.32 -1.13 -7.27
C ARG A 191 -10.87 0.02 -8.16
N THR A 192 -11.35 1.23 -7.85
CA THR A 192 -10.84 2.50 -8.39
C THR A 192 -9.48 2.86 -7.76
N ILE A 193 -8.84 3.92 -8.26
CA ILE A 193 -7.62 4.52 -7.65
C ILE A 193 -7.81 4.71 -6.17
N ASP A 194 -8.88 5.44 -5.88
CA ASP A 194 -9.22 5.84 -4.55
C ASP A 194 -9.52 4.63 -3.65
N GLY A 195 -10.32 3.70 -4.16
CA GLY A 195 -10.71 2.50 -3.42
C GLY A 195 -9.52 1.60 -3.11
N GLU A 196 -8.56 1.47 -4.02
CA GLU A 196 -7.36 0.66 -3.81
C GLU A 196 -6.40 1.34 -2.82
N ASN A 197 -6.19 2.65 -2.93
CA ASN A 197 -5.43 3.42 -1.93
C ASN A 197 -6.08 3.32 -0.53
N ALA A 198 -7.42 3.38 -0.46
CA ALA A 198 -8.15 3.25 0.80
C ALA A 198 -8.01 1.85 1.42
N PHE A 199 -8.18 0.81 0.61
CA PHE A 199 -8.04 -0.58 1.05
C PHE A 199 -6.62 -0.88 1.53
N ALA A 200 -5.60 -0.54 0.72
CA ALA A 200 -4.20 -0.75 1.08
C ALA A 200 -3.81 -0.01 2.37
N SER A 201 -4.42 1.15 2.63
CA SER A 201 -4.20 1.89 3.89
C SER A 201 -4.65 1.11 5.13
N ILE A 202 -5.68 0.26 5.05
CA ILE A 202 -6.06 -0.58 6.18
C ILE A 202 -5.06 -1.72 6.40
N VAL A 203 -4.60 -2.33 5.32
CA VAL A 203 -3.65 -3.44 5.36
C VAL A 203 -2.36 -2.97 6.06
N GLU A 204 -1.81 -1.84 5.61
CA GLU A 204 -0.60 -1.28 6.21
C GLU A 204 -0.82 -0.64 7.55
N GLY A 205 -1.91 0.11 7.69
CA GLY A 205 -2.20 0.81 8.92
C GLY A 205 -2.29 -0.15 10.09
N ASP A 206 -2.87 -1.32 9.87
CA ASP A 206 -2.96 -2.39 10.85
C ASP A 206 -1.57 -2.99 11.20
N ALA A 207 -0.78 -3.38 10.19
CA ALA A 207 0.57 -3.91 10.40
C ALA A 207 1.49 -2.89 11.10
N THR A 208 1.45 -1.64 10.65
CA THR A 208 2.18 -0.51 11.24
C THR A 208 1.76 -0.25 12.68
N LEU A 209 0.44 -0.28 12.97
CA LEU A 209 -0.06 -0.10 14.34
C LEU A 209 0.42 -1.21 15.27
N ALA A 210 0.45 -2.46 14.79
CA ALA A 210 0.98 -3.59 15.56
C ALA A 210 2.49 -3.45 15.80
N MET A 211 3.26 -3.03 14.79
CA MET A 211 4.68 -2.70 14.95
C MET A 211 4.90 -1.64 16.05
N ILE A 212 4.14 -0.53 16.03
CA ILE A 212 4.18 0.49 17.08
C ILE A 212 3.76 -0.08 18.45
N GLY A 213 2.76 -0.97 18.49
CA GLY A 213 2.35 -1.67 19.70
C GLY A 213 3.45 -2.52 20.30
N HIS A 214 4.24 -3.20 19.48
CA HIS A 214 5.41 -3.95 19.93
C HIS A 214 6.47 -3.01 20.54
N MET A 215 6.80 -1.92 19.86
CA MET A 215 7.73 -0.91 20.35
C MET A 215 7.26 -0.30 21.68
N ALA A 216 5.98 0.06 21.80
CA ALA A 216 5.40 0.56 23.04
C ALA A 216 5.51 -0.46 24.18
N SER A 217 5.23 -1.73 23.91
CA SER A 217 5.33 -2.81 24.91
C SER A 217 6.76 -2.98 25.41
N ARG A 218 7.79 -2.79 24.55
CA ARG A 218 9.20 -2.83 24.95
C ARG A 218 9.57 -1.71 25.93
N MET A 219 8.89 -0.57 25.83
CA MET A 219 8.98 0.56 26.75
C MET A 219 8.06 0.41 27.99
N GLY A 220 7.39 -0.73 28.16
CA GLY A 220 6.46 -0.97 29.26
C GLY A 220 5.15 -0.18 29.13
N GLN A 221 4.82 0.33 27.94
CA GLN A 221 3.58 1.07 27.67
C GLN A 221 2.60 0.19 26.88
N PRO A 222 1.31 0.16 27.23
CA PRO A 222 0.32 -0.51 26.41
C PRO A 222 0.01 0.32 25.15
N LEU A 223 -0.28 -0.33 24.03
CA LEU A 223 -0.71 0.35 22.79
C LEU A 223 -1.93 1.26 23.01
N SER A 224 -2.83 0.89 23.94
CA SER A 224 -3.97 1.72 24.33
C SER A 224 -3.59 3.09 24.88
N ALA A 225 -2.37 3.27 25.40
CA ALA A 225 -1.89 4.58 25.83
C ALA A 225 -1.69 5.56 24.65
N LEU A 226 -1.28 5.04 23.50
CA LEU A 226 -1.06 5.83 22.27
C LEU A 226 -2.36 6.05 21.49
N THR A 227 -3.22 5.04 21.44
CA THR A 227 -4.44 5.04 20.61
C THR A 227 -5.65 5.70 21.27
N ARG A 228 -5.62 5.93 22.60
CA ARG A 228 -6.67 6.72 23.29
C ARG A 228 -6.86 8.12 22.72
N ASN A 229 -5.82 8.68 22.10
CA ASN A 229 -5.88 9.95 21.40
C ASN A 229 -5.05 9.84 20.12
N ALA A 230 -5.67 9.35 19.04
CA ALA A 230 -5.03 9.21 17.74
C ALA A 230 -4.47 10.55 17.20
N ALA A 231 -5.06 11.70 17.59
CA ALA A 231 -4.52 13.01 17.21
C ALA A 231 -3.14 13.28 17.83
N MET A 232 -2.86 12.79 19.05
CA MET A 232 -1.50 12.85 19.62
C MET A 232 -0.52 11.97 18.85
N LEU A 233 -0.95 10.78 18.41
CA LEU A 233 -0.13 9.91 17.58
C LEU A 233 0.20 10.60 16.24
N ARG A 234 -0.80 11.22 15.59
CA ARG A 234 -0.63 12.02 14.36
C ARG A 234 0.38 13.15 14.58
N MET A 235 0.30 13.85 15.72
CA MET A 235 1.27 14.91 16.06
C MET A 235 2.69 14.37 16.25
N LEU A 236 2.87 13.24 16.94
CA LEU A 236 4.19 12.62 17.15
C LEU A 236 4.86 12.20 15.85
N ILE A 237 4.08 11.67 14.91
CA ILE A 237 4.53 11.31 13.56
C ILE A 237 4.97 12.56 12.80
N ARG A 238 4.14 13.61 12.77
CA ARG A 238 4.48 14.88 12.10
C ARG A 238 5.75 15.54 12.67
N GLN A 239 6.03 15.34 13.96
CA GLN A 239 7.24 15.86 14.61
C GLN A 239 8.49 14.99 14.40
N ASN A 240 8.33 13.75 13.93
CA ASN A 240 9.42 12.83 13.62
C ASN A 240 9.20 12.22 12.23
N PRO A 241 9.31 13.02 11.15
CA PRO A 241 9.07 12.55 9.78
C PRO A 241 10.06 11.45 9.35
N ASP A 242 11.20 11.36 10.04
CA ASP A 242 12.28 10.38 9.84
C ASP A 242 11.88 8.90 10.06
N ALA A 243 10.62 8.58 10.36
CA ALA A 243 10.17 7.21 10.60
C ALA A 243 9.98 6.38 9.30
N ILE A 244 9.81 7.04 8.14
CA ILE A 244 9.76 6.42 6.82
C ILE A 244 10.90 7.04 6.00
N GLN A 245 12.09 6.43 6.07
CA GLN A 245 13.31 6.91 5.42
C GLN A 245 13.60 6.14 4.13
N GLY A 246 14.16 6.85 3.15
CA GLY A 246 14.72 6.25 1.95
C GLY A 246 15.08 7.31 0.92
N GLN A 247 16.29 7.24 0.36
CA GLN A 247 16.73 8.24 -0.60
C GLN A 247 15.90 8.20 -1.88
N GLU A 248 15.45 6.99 -2.26
CA GLU A 248 14.69 6.80 -3.49
C GLU A 248 13.25 7.29 -3.33
N ILE A 249 12.61 6.98 -2.20
CA ILE A 249 11.24 7.45 -1.95
C ILE A 249 11.20 8.97 -1.80
N GLU A 250 12.16 9.59 -1.10
CA GLU A 250 12.25 11.05 -0.93
C GLU A 250 12.38 11.80 -2.26
N GLN A 251 13.08 11.22 -3.25
CA GLN A 251 13.28 11.80 -4.57
C GLN A 251 12.15 11.47 -5.56
N ALA A 252 11.24 10.55 -5.21
CA ALA A 252 10.13 10.20 -6.08
C ALA A 252 9.12 11.37 -6.20
N PRO A 253 8.46 11.53 -7.37
CA PRO A 253 7.40 12.51 -7.54
C PRO A 253 6.30 12.36 -6.48
N PRO A 254 5.64 13.46 -6.05
CA PRO A 254 4.60 13.42 -5.02
C PRO A 254 3.51 12.38 -5.28
N ILE A 255 3.10 12.18 -6.54
CA ILE A 255 2.07 11.21 -6.90
C ILE A 255 2.48 9.74 -6.67
N VAL A 256 3.78 9.46 -6.62
CA VAL A 256 4.29 8.13 -6.25
C VAL A 256 4.49 8.05 -4.75
N ARG A 257 5.17 9.04 -4.16
CA ARG A 257 5.55 9.00 -2.73
C ARG A 257 4.36 9.13 -1.79
N LEU A 258 3.49 10.10 -1.99
CA LEU A 258 2.46 10.45 -1.00
C LEU A 258 1.40 9.36 -0.84
N PRO A 259 0.88 8.72 -1.91
CA PRO A 259 0.00 7.56 -1.74
C PRO A 259 0.66 6.40 -1.02
N LEU A 260 1.94 6.10 -1.32
CA LEU A 260 2.69 5.08 -0.59
C LEU A 260 2.79 5.40 0.89
N MET A 261 3.18 6.63 1.26
CA MET A 261 3.28 7.05 2.67
C MET A 261 1.92 7.08 3.37
N SER A 262 0.87 7.55 2.70
CA SER A 262 -0.49 7.65 3.24
C SER A 262 -1.01 6.29 3.73
N ARG A 263 -0.67 5.19 3.04
CA ARG A 263 -1.09 3.85 3.43
C ARG A 263 -0.59 3.47 4.82
N TYR A 264 0.67 3.76 5.12
CA TYR A 264 1.25 3.50 6.43
C TYR A 264 0.76 4.52 7.46
N LEU A 265 0.82 5.81 7.14
CA LEU A 265 0.60 6.87 8.12
C LEU A 265 -0.88 7.11 8.41
N ASP A 266 -1.66 7.50 7.42
CA ASP A 266 -3.09 7.79 7.60
C ASP A 266 -3.88 6.51 7.84
N GLY A 267 -3.50 5.42 7.18
CA GLY A 267 -4.00 4.08 7.50
C GLY A 267 -3.81 3.71 8.96
N MET A 268 -2.61 3.93 9.52
CA MET A 268 -2.35 3.66 10.94
C MET A 268 -3.18 4.58 11.84
N ILE A 269 -3.40 5.85 11.46
CA ILE A 269 -4.24 6.76 12.25
C ILE A 269 -5.70 6.29 12.28
N LEU A 270 -6.24 5.81 11.15
CA LEU A 270 -7.57 5.20 11.12
C LEU A 270 -7.61 3.94 12.02
N CYS A 271 -6.67 3.01 11.84
CA CYS A 271 -6.58 1.82 12.69
C CYS A 271 -6.43 2.17 14.19
N ALA A 272 -5.62 3.17 14.52
CA ALA A 272 -5.43 3.66 15.88
C ALA A 272 -6.71 4.25 16.46
N THR A 273 -7.49 4.98 15.65
CA THR A 273 -8.80 5.54 16.04
C THR A 273 -9.78 4.42 16.41
N LEU A 274 -9.89 3.40 15.56
CA LEU A 274 -10.77 2.25 15.83
C LEU A 274 -10.27 1.40 17.01
N HIS A 275 -8.95 1.22 17.13
CA HIS A 275 -8.34 0.55 18.28
C HIS A 275 -8.61 1.32 19.58
N GLY A 276 -8.50 2.65 19.59
CA GLY A 276 -8.78 3.49 20.75
C GLY A 276 -10.22 3.35 21.27
N GLN A 277 -11.18 3.14 20.36
CA GLN A 277 -12.61 3.01 20.69
C GLN A 277 -13.02 1.58 21.05
N GLN A 278 -12.50 0.59 20.33
CA GLN A 278 -13.02 -0.80 20.33
C GLN A 278 -11.93 -1.87 20.50
N GLY A 279 -10.68 -1.47 20.71
CA GLY A 279 -9.52 -2.36 20.69
C GLY A 279 -9.30 -3.01 19.33
N TRP A 280 -8.56 -4.12 19.29
CA TRP A 280 -8.29 -4.86 18.05
C TRP A 280 -9.54 -5.33 17.31
N ARG A 281 -10.66 -5.57 18.00
CA ARG A 281 -11.94 -5.88 17.35
C ARG A 281 -12.41 -4.76 16.42
N GLY A 282 -12.12 -3.50 16.75
CA GLY A 282 -12.39 -2.36 15.86
C GLY A 282 -11.58 -2.44 14.57
N VAL A 283 -10.30 -2.79 14.69
CA VAL A 283 -9.38 -2.95 13.55
C VAL A 283 -9.76 -4.16 12.69
N ASP A 284 -10.11 -5.29 13.30
CA ASP A 284 -10.66 -6.45 12.58
C ASP A 284 -11.94 -6.07 11.80
N GLY A 285 -12.73 -5.14 12.35
CA GLY A 285 -13.90 -4.58 11.71
C GLY A 285 -13.60 -3.80 10.43
N LEU A 286 -12.43 -3.15 10.34
CA LEU A 286 -11.95 -2.47 9.12
C LEU A 286 -11.70 -3.49 8.01
N HIS A 287 -11.08 -4.63 8.30
CA HIS A 287 -10.89 -5.69 7.29
C HIS A 287 -12.21 -6.34 6.84
N ALA A 288 -13.18 -6.46 7.74
CA ALA A 288 -14.51 -6.96 7.39
C ALA A 288 -15.30 -5.96 6.53
N ARG A 289 -15.12 -4.65 6.75
CA ARG A 289 -15.77 -3.57 6.01
C ARG A 289 -14.75 -2.45 5.74
N PRO A 290 -13.91 -2.62 4.71
CA PRO A 290 -12.87 -1.64 4.42
C PRO A 290 -13.47 -0.29 4.03
N PRO A 291 -12.73 0.81 4.24
CA PRO A 291 -13.07 2.08 3.62
C PRO A 291 -13.04 1.92 2.10
N VAL A 292 -13.89 2.68 1.43
CA VAL A 292 -14.05 2.68 -0.03
C VAL A 292 -13.47 3.93 -0.66
N THR A 293 -13.07 4.91 0.15
CA THR A 293 -12.42 6.16 -0.30
C THR A 293 -11.25 6.53 0.60
N THR A 294 -10.28 7.25 0.05
CA THR A 294 -9.18 7.83 0.82
C THR A 294 -9.67 8.92 1.77
N GLU A 295 -10.77 9.60 1.47
CA GLU A 295 -11.44 10.53 2.39
C GLU A 295 -11.78 9.84 3.73
N GLN A 296 -12.36 8.64 3.68
CA GLN A 296 -12.64 7.84 4.88
C GLN A 296 -11.38 7.46 5.67
N VAL A 297 -10.22 7.36 5.00
CA VAL A 297 -8.92 7.10 5.63
C VAL A 297 -8.35 8.36 6.27
N LEU A 298 -8.40 9.48 5.54
CA LEU A 298 -7.88 10.78 5.98
C LEU A 298 -8.70 11.35 7.15
N HIS A 299 -10.01 11.11 7.13
CA HIS A 299 -11.02 11.58 8.07
C HIS A 299 -11.80 10.41 8.70
N PRO A 300 -11.27 9.76 9.76
CA PRO A 300 -11.89 8.60 10.39
C PRO A 300 -13.36 8.77 10.82
N GLU A 301 -13.78 9.99 11.12
CA GLU A 301 -15.17 10.35 11.42
C GLU A 301 -16.12 10.07 10.24
N ARG A 302 -15.68 10.25 8.99
CA ARG A 302 -16.44 9.96 7.78
C ARG A 302 -16.65 8.45 7.62
N TYR A 303 -15.59 7.66 7.86
CA TYR A 303 -15.70 6.19 7.92
C TYR A 303 -16.68 5.74 9.02
N LEU A 304 -16.58 6.32 10.22
CA LEU A 304 -17.46 6.00 11.35
C LEU A 304 -18.92 6.37 11.09
N ALA A 305 -19.16 7.48 10.37
CA ALA A 305 -20.46 7.90 9.89
C ALA A 305 -21.00 7.03 8.73
N ARG A 306 -20.13 6.24 8.10
CA ARG A 306 -20.40 5.43 6.89
C ARG A 306 -20.84 6.30 5.72
N GLU A 307 -20.19 7.43 5.58
CA GLU A 307 -20.34 8.30 4.43
C GLU A 307 -19.87 7.57 3.17
N LEU A 308 -20.63 7.63 2.09
CA LEU A 308 -20.27 7.01 0.82
C LEU A 308 -20.02 8.13 -0.18
N PRO A 309 -19.08 7.94 -1.14
CA PRO A 309 -18.86 8.93 -2.17
C PRO A 309 -20.12 9.09 -3.04
N ASP A 310 -20.31 10.30 -3.55
CA ASP A 310 -21.30 10.60 -4.57
C ASP A 310 -21.03 9.80 -5.85
N GLU A 311 -22.10 9.31 -6.46
CA GLU A 311 -22.01 8.62 -7.75
C GLU A 311 -21.88 9.64 -8.88
N VAL A 312 -20.66 9.75 -9.44
CA VAL A 312 -20.37 10.64 -10.57
C VAL A 312 -20.33 9.84 -11.88
N THR A 313 -21.25 10.18 -12.79
CA THR A 313 -21.28 9.65 -14.17
C THR A 313 -20.91 10.74 -15.16
N LEU A 314 -19.87 10.52 -15.97
CA LEU A 314 -19.50 11.45 -17.02
C LEU A 314 -20.47 11.38 -18.20
N PRO A 315 -20.92 12.51 -18.75
CA PRO A 315 -21.77 12.52 -19.93
C PRO A 315 -21.04 11.93 -21.16
N ALA A 316 -21.81 11.57 -22.18
CA ALA A 316 -21.27 11.32 -23.50
C ALA A 316 -20.72 12.64 -24.07
N LEU A 317 -19.41 12.67 -24.34
CA LEU A 317 -18.72 13.86 -24.84
C LEU A 317 -18.47 13.71 -26.34
N ASP A 318 -19.57 13.77 -27.10
CA ASP A 318 -19.57 13.55 -28.56
C ASP A 318 -18.63 14.51 -29.30
N ASP A 319 -18.45 15.73 -28.78
CA ASP A 319 -17.51 16.71 -29.35
C ASP A 319 -16.06 16.24 -29.28
N LEU A 320 -15.67 15.50 -28.23
CA LEU A 320 -14.33 14.91 -28.14
C LEU A 320 -14.17 13.80 -29.19
N ALA A 321 -15.18 12.94 -29.34
CA ALA A 321 -15.16 11.89 -30.36
C ALA A 321 -15.11 12.48 -31.78
N ALA A 322 -15.90 13.53 -32.06
CA ALA A 322 -15.88 14.26 -33.33
C ALA A 322 -14.52 14.94 -33.59
N ALA A 323 -13.83 15.34 -32.52
CA ALA A 323 -12.48 15.85 -32.62
C ALA A 323 -11.43 14.75 -32.85
N GLY A 324 -11.77 13.45 -32.78
CA GLY A 324 -10.85 12.32 -32.92
C GLY A 324 -10.18 11.89 -31.60
N LEU A 325 -10.72 12.33 -30.46
CA LEU A 325 -10.32 11.90 -29.14
C LEU A 325 -11.16 10.70 -28.71
N THR A 326 -10.51 9.57 -28.43
CA THR A 326 -11.18 8.34 -27.98
C THR A 326 -10.94 8.11 -26.50
N PRO A 327 -11.90 7.57 -25.73
CA PRO A 327 -11.69 7.21 -24.33
C PRO A 327 -10.51 6.25 -24.20
N HIS A 328 -9.57 6.57 -23.32
CA HIS A 328 -8.43 5.73 -22.99
C HIS A 328 -8.61 5.08 -21.61
N GLU A 329 -8.75 5.90 -20.57
CA GLU A 329 -8.89 5.43 -19.19
C GLU A 329 -9.93 6.22 -18.42
N GLU A 330 -10.59 5.57 -17.47
CA GLU A 330 -11.60 6.16 -16.61
C GLU A 330 -11.57 5.59 -15.20
N ASP A 331 -11.50 6.47 -14.21
CA ASP A 331 -11.33 6.09 -12.81
C ASP A 331 -11.79 7.22 -11.84
N SER A 332 -11.55 7.07 -10.54
CA SER A 332 -11.84 8.03 -9.45
C SER A 332 -10.60 8.22 -8.60
N LEU A 333 -10.08 9.44 -8.50
CA LEU A 333 -8.81 9.77 -7.82
C LEU A 333 -8.95 9.84 -6.29
N GLY A 334 -10.13 10.19 -5.78
CA GLY A 334 -10.31 10.40 -4.35
C GLY A 334 -9.73 11.70 -3.81
N GLU A 335 -10.00 12.00 -2.54
CA GLU A 335 -9.47 13.19 -1.87
C GLU A 335 -7.93 13.20 -1.86
N LEU A 336 -7.28 12.06 -1.62
CA LEU A 336 -5.83 11.97 -1.51
C LEU A 336 -5.13 12.48 -2.78
N GLU A 337 -5.42 11.89 -3.93
CA GLU A 337 -4.76 12.30 -5.18
C GLU A 337 -5.31 13.61 -5.74
N THR A 338 -6.56 13.98 -5.40
CA THR A 338 -7.08 15.33 -5.65
C THR A 338 -6.24 16.38 -4.96
N SER A 339 -5.92 16.20 -3.67
CA SER A 339 -5.08 17.14 -2.93
C SER A 339 -3.68 17.26 -3.52
N ILE A 340 -3.10 16.18 -4.06
CA ILE A 340 -1.80 16.20 -4.76
C ILE A 340 -1.91 17.00 -6.07
N TYR A 341 -2.95 16.75 -6.86
CA TYR A 341 -3.20 17.50 -8.08
C TYR A 341 -3.31 19.01 -7.82
N LEU A 342 -4.11 19.41 -6.83
CA LEU A 342 -4.32 20.81 -6.46
C LEU A 342 -3.04 21.45 -5.88
N GLY A 343 -2.20 20.65 -5.21
CA GLY A 343 -0.91 21.07 -4.68
C GLY A 343 0.08 21.57 -5.74
N GLN A 344 -0.02 21.10 -7.00
CA GLN A 344 0.85 21.57 -8.11
C GLN A 344 0.80 23.09 -8.35
N GLY A 345 -0.27 23.76 -7.91
CA GLY A 345 -0.40 25.21 -8.01
C GLY A 345 0.31 26.00 -6.91
N LEU A 346 1.00 25.31 -5.98
CA LEU A 346 1.68 25.88 -4.82
C LEU A 346 3.20 25.70 -4.96
N ALA A 347 3.97 26.75 -4.64
CA ALA A 347 5.42 26.72 -4.78
C ALA A 347 6.13 25.79 -3.79
N ASP A 348 5.59 25.65 -2.58
CA ASP A 348 6.23 24.97 -1.45
C ASP A 348 5.37 23.85 -0.85
N ALA A 349 4.38 23.34 -1.59
CA ALA A 349 3.47 22.31 -1.09
C ALA A 349 3.22 21.21 -2.13
N GLU A 350 3.27 19.97 -1.66
CA GLU A 350 3.03 18.78 -2.48
C GLU A 350 1.56 18.33 -2.47
N ARG A 351 0.77 18.91 -1.54
CA ARG A 351 -0.67 18.73 -1.40
C ARG A 351 -1.32 20.05 -1.01
N ASP A 352 -2.51 20.31 -1.52
CA ASP A 352 -3.42 21.34 -1.00
C ASP A 352 -4.58 20.64 -0.27
N GLU A 353 -4.31 20.20 0.98
CA GLU A 353 -5.30 19.49 1.82
C GLU A 353 -6.54 20.36 2.06
N SER A 354 -6.37 21.67 2.28
CA SER A 354 -7.48 22.60 2.46
C SER A 354 -8.40 22.68 1.24
N ALA A 355 -7.83 22.77 0.03
CA ALA A 355 -8.65 22.86 -1.18
C ALA A 355 -9.27 21.52 -1.60
N ALA A 356 -8.81 20.40 -1.03
CA ALA A 356 -9.39 19.08 -1.21
C ALA A 356 -10.37 18.69 -0.10
N GLU A 357 -10.41 19.44 1.01
CA GLU A 357 -11.37 19.21 2.10
C GLU A 357 -12.81 19.32 1.55
N GLY A 358 -13.66 18.40 1.98
CA GLY A 358 -15.05 18.30 1.51
C GLY A 358 -15.21 17.67 0.13
N TRP A 359 -14.18 17.01 -0.40
CA TRP A 359 -14.34 16.16 -1.59
C TRP A 359 -15.45 15.13 -1.36
N GLY A 360 -16.47 15.12 -2.22
CA GLY A 360 -17.64 14.24 -2.09
C GLY A 360 -17.63 13.05 -3.05
N GLY A 361 -16.85 13.11 -4.13
CA GLY A 361 -16.84 12.08 -5.18
C GLY A 361 -16.25 12.58 -6.48
N ASP A 362 -15.71 11.69 -7.31
CA ASP A 362 -15.18 12.08 -8.60
C ASP A 362 -15.23 11.00 -9.69
N ARG A 363 -15.17 11.47 -10.94
CA ARG A 363 -14.94 10.64 -12.11
C ARG A 363 -14.06 11.38 -13.09
N ILE A 364 -12.94 10.78 -13.43
CA ILE A 364 -11.97 11.31 -14.37
C ILE A 364 -11.82 10.36 -15.55
N ARG A 365 -11.76 10.93 -16.76
CA ARG A 365 -11.54 10.19 -17.99
C ARG A 365 -10.48 10.86 -18.85
N VAL A 366 -9.47 10.08 -19.21
CA VAL A 366 -8.42 10.46 -20.16
C VAL A 366 -8.85 10.02 -21.55
N TYR A 367 -8.70 10.93 -22.50
CA TYR A 367 -8.93 10.71 -23.91
C TYR A 367 -7.62 10.80 -24.67
N ARG A 368 -7.49 10.04 -25.75
CA ARG A 368 -6.27 9.98 -26.56
C ARG A 368 -6.57 10.08 -28.05
N ARG A 369 -5.69 10.77 -28.77
CA ARG A 369 -5.62 10.82 -30.25
C ARG A 369 -4.60 9.82 -30.78
N GLU A 370 -4.71 9.48 -32.07
CA GLU A 370 -3.73 8.61 -32.76
C GLU A 370 -2.30 9.17 -32.75
N ASP A 371 -2.14 10.50 -32.71
CA ASP A 371 -0.83 11.17 -32.62
C ASP A 371 -0.21 11.16 -31.22
N GLY A 372 -0.91 10.60 -30.23
CA GLY A 372 -0.47 10.51 -28.84
C GLY A 372 -0.91 11.66 -27.94
N SER A 373 -1.51 12.73 -28.47
CA SER A 373 -2.03 13.84 -27.67
C SER A 373 -3.18 13.38 -26.77
N THR A 374 -3.24 13.93 -25.55
CA THR A 374 -4.27 13.59 -24.56
C THR A 374 -5.18 14.78 -24.25
N ALA A 375 -6.38 14.47 -23.78
CA ALA A 375 -7.29 15.42 -23.15
C ALA A 375 -7.91 14.76 -21.92
N VAL A 376 -8.28 15.55 -20.92
CA VAL A 376 -8.85 15.02 -19.67
C VAL A 376 -10.15 15.71 -19.36
N VAL A 377 -11.14 14.93 -18.95
CA VAL A 377 -12.33 15.46 -18.30
C VAL A 377 -12.42 14.88 -16.91
N TRP A 378 -12.53 15.76 -15.92
CA TRP A 378 -12.64 15.40 -14.53
C TRP A 378 -13.84 16.12 -13.92
N TRP A 379 -14.77 15.34 -13.40
CA TRP A 379 -15.94 15.84 -12.70
C TRP A 379 -15.84 15.48 -11.23
N THR A 380 -16.00 16.47 -10.36
CA THR A 380 -15.94 16.33 -8.90
C THR A 380 -17.21 16.86 -8.26
N THR A 381 -17.58 16.32 -7.12
CA THR A 381 -18.59 16.85 -6.20
C THR A 381 -17.95 17.22 -4.87
N TRP A 382 -18.62 18.07 -4.10
CA TRP A 382 -18.12 18.67 -2.86
C TRP A 382 -19.26 18.82 -1.85
N ASP A 383 -18.97 18.77 -0.54
CA ASP A 383 -20.00 18.86 0.50
C ASP A 383 -20.77 20.19 0.41
N ASP A 384 -20.08 21.29 0.07
CA ASP A 384 -20.73 22.56 -0.22
C ASP A 384 -20.11 23.42 -1.36
N GLU A 385 -20.80 24.51 -1.70
CA GLU A 385 -20.39 25.45 -2.76
C GLU A 385 -19.10 26.22 -2.39
N GLY A 386 -18.82 26.40 -1.11
CA GLY A 386 -17.60 27.02 -0.62
C GLY A 386 -16.39 26.17 -0.95
N GLU A 387 -16.42 24.90 -0.56
CA GLU A 387 -15.34 23.93 -0.85
C GLU A 387 -15.16 23.72 -2.35
N ALA A 388 -16.26 23.62 -3.11
CA ALA A 388 -16.19 23.54 -4.58
C ALA A 388 -15.46 24.75 -5.20
N ARG A 389 -15.65 25.96 -4.64
CA ARG A 389 -14.95 27.17 -5.11
C ARG A 389 -13.48 27.18 -4.70
N GLU A 390 -13.14 26.67 -3.52
CA GLU A 390 -11.74 26.55 -3.08
C GLU A 390 -10.97 25.59 -3.99
N ALA A 391 -11.57 24.44 -4.30
CA ALA A 391 -11.04 23.49 -5.26
C ALA A 391 -10.92 24.08 -6.68
N GLU A 392 -11.93 24.80 -7.16
CA GLU A 392 -11.88 25.48 -8.47
C GLU A 392 -10.73 26.49 -8.53
N LEU A 393 -10.56 27.30 -7.49
CA LEU A 393 -9.47 28.28 -7.40
C LEU A 393 -8.11 27.58 -7.38
N ALA A 394 -7.98 26.44 -6.70
CA ALA A 394 -6.77 25.63 -6.71
C ALA A 394 -6.48 25.04 -8.09
N ALA A 395 -7.47 24.44 -8.75
CA ALA A 395 -7.33 23.91 -10.10
C ALA A 395 -6.95 25.00 -11.13
N ARG A 396 -7.45 26.22 -10.99
CA ARG A 396 -7.04 27.37 -11.82
C ARG A 396 -5.57 27.74 -11.59
N ARG A 397 -5.06 27.70 -10.35
CA ARG A 397 -3.63 27.88 -10.06
C ARG A 397 -2.78 26.83 -10.77
N VAL A 398 -3.21 25.58 -10.72
CA VAL A 398 -2.54 24.48 -11.45
C VAL A 398 -2.51 24.79 -12.94
N ALA A 399 -3.63 25.23 -13.54
CA ALA A 399 -3.70 25.56 -14.96
C ALA A 399 -2.80 26.75 -15.37
N ASP A 400 -2.70 27.77 -14.51
CA ASP A 400 -1.92 28.99 -14.77
C ASP A 400 -0.42 28.84 -14.53
N ALA A 401 0.01 27.84 -13.74
CA ALA A 401 1.42 27.54 -13.52
C ALA A 401 2.12 27.18 -14.84
N SER A 402 3.30 27.74 -15.12
CA SER A 402 4.07 27.40 -16.33
C SER A 402 4.45 25.91 -16.30
N PRO A 403 4.44 25.17 -17.42
CA PRO A 403 4.99 23.81 -17.47
C PRO A 403 6.48 23.71 -17.08
N ALA A 404 7.20 24.84 -16.99
CA ALA A 404 8.58 24.91 -16.51
C ALA A 404 8.69 25.24 -15.00
N ASP A 405 7.57 25.62 -14.37
CA ASP A 405 7.43 25.85 -12.93
C ASP A 405 6.68 24.68 -12.24
N ARG A 406 6.28 23.65 -13.01
CA ARG A 406 5.73 22.36 -12.59
C ARG A 406 6.79 21.29 -12.83
#